data_AF-A0A7Y5TBC3-F1
#
_entry.id   AF-A0A7Y5TBC3-F1
#
_cell.length_a   1.000
_cell.length_b   1.000
_cell.length_c   1.000
_cell.angle_alpha   90.00
_cell.angle_beta   90.00
_cell.angle_gamma   90.00
#
_symmetry.space_group_name_H-M   'P 1'
#
loop_
_entity.id
_entity.type
_entity.pdbx_description
1 polymer ?
#
loop_
_entity_poly.entity_id
_entity_poly.type
_entity_poly.pdbx_seq_one_letter_code
_entity_poly.pdbx_strand_id
1 'polypeptide(L)' 'MASSSGGTQAVDRAAALVDLVVRADEPLTVTELCDESGLARST' A
#
# COMPACT_ATOMS: atom_id res chain seq x y z
N MET A 1 18.40 -13.85 16.35
CA MET A 1 18.09 -12.58 15.66
C MET A 1 16.58 -12.54 15.43
N ALA A 2 15.87 -11.67 16.13
CA ALA A 2 14.40 -11.65 16.11
C ALA A 2 13.88 -11.10 14.77
N SER A 3 13.15 -11.94 14.03
CA SER A 3 12.43 -11.63 12.80
C SER A 3 11.20 -10.74 13.06
N SER A 4 11.44 -9.51 13.53
CA SER A 4 10.39 -8.53 13.86
C SER A 4 10.03 -7.58 12.72
N SER A 5 10.60 -7.78 11.53
CA SER A 5 10.49 -6.84 10.40
C SER A 5 9.14 -6.82 9.67
N GLY A 6 8.19 -7.71 10.00
CA GLY A 6 7.00 -7.94 9.17
C GLY A 6 5.73 -7.17 9.58
N GLY A 7 5.50 -6.94 10.88
CA GLY A 7 4.22 -6.43 11.38
C GLY A 7 4.01 -4.94 11.14
N THR A 8 4.96 -4.12 11.59
CA THR A 8 4.87 -2.65 11.45
C THR A 8 4.91 -2.21 10.00
N GLN A 9 5.76 -2.84 9.16
CA GLN A 9 5.87 -2.52 7.74
C GLN A 9 4.57 -2.82 6.96
N ALA A 10 3.78 -3.80 7.39
CA ALA A 10 2.47 -4.06 6.77
C ALA A 10 1.50 -2.91 7.06
N VAL A 11 1.51 -2.38 8.29
CA VAL A 11 0.69 -1.23 8.68
C VAL A 11 1.12 0.03 7.95
N ASP A 12 2.43 0.29 7.84
CA ASP A 12 2.96 1.46 7.13
C ASP A 12 2.54 1.45 5.65
N ARG A 13 2.63 0.29 4.98
CA ARG A 13 2.18 0.13 3.59
C ARG A 13 0.66 0.30 3.45
N ALA A 14 -0.12 -0.25 4.37
CA ALA A 14 -1.58 -0.06 4.35
C ALA A 14 -1.97 1.41 4.53
N ALA A 15 -1.31 2.13 5.45
CA ALA A 15 -1.53 3.56 5.65
C ALA A 15 -1.17 4.36 4.40
N ALA A 16 -0.06 4.04 3.74
CA ALA A 16 0.33 4.68 2.47
C ALA A 16 -0.69 4.43 1.35
N LEU A 17 -1.23 3.21 1.24
CA LEU A 17 -2.29 2.90 0.25
C LEU A 17 -3.57 3.69 0.51
N VAL A 18 -4.00 3.79 1.77
CA VAL A 18 -5.19 4.58 2.15
C VAL A 18 -4.96 6.05 1.86
N ASP A 19 -3.77 6.57 2.19
CA ASP A 19 -3.41 7.97 1.94
C ASP A 19 -3.43 8.31 0.44
N LEU A 20 -2.93 7.40 -0.41
CA LEU A 20 -2.99 7.53 -1.87
C LEU A 20 -4.45 7.60 -2.36
N VAL A 21 -5.31 6.71 -1.88
CA VAL A 21 -6.74 6.68 -2.28
C VAL A 21 -7.48 7.93 -1.81
N VAL A 22 -7.23 8.39 -0.58
CA VAL A 22 -7.92 9.56 -0.02
C VAL A 22 -7.54 10.86 -0.73
N ARG A 23 -6.31 10.95 -1.25
CA ARG A 23 -5.80 12.15 -1.93
C ARG A 23 -5.95 12.11 -3.44
N ALA A 24 -6.41 11.00 -4.01
CA ALA A 24 -6.65 10.89 -5.45
C ALA A 24 -7.81 11.82 -5.87
N ASP A 25 -7.61 12.58 -6.94
CA ASP A 25 -8.64 13.46 -7.50
C ASP A 25 -9.79 12.66 -8.15
N GLU A 26 -9.50 11.45 -8.63
CA GLU A 26 -10.45 10.53 -9.24
C GLU A 26 -10.37 9.13 -8.61
N PRO A 27 -11.46 8.31 -8.68
CA PRO A 27 -11.42 6.94 -8.18
C PRO A 27 -10.34 6.10 -8.86
N LEU A 28 -9.51 5.45 -8.05
CA LEU A 28 -8.44 4.57 -8.54
C LEU A 28 -8.94 3.14 -8.75
N THR A 29 -8.46 2.50 -9.81
CA THR A 29 -8.56 1.07 -10.00
C THR A 29 -7.48 0.32 -9.20
N VAL A 30 -7.66 -0.99 -9.00
CA VAL A 30 -6.66 -1.83 -8.33
C VAL A 30 -5.33 -1.86 -9.09
N THR A 31 -5.36 -1.76 -10.43
CA THR A 31 -4.12 -1.75 -11.24
C THR A 31 -3.34 -0.47 -11.02
N GLU A 32 -3.99 0.69 -11.07
CA GLU A 32 -3.34 1.99 -10.80
C GLU A 32 -2.80 2.04 -9.37
N LEU A 33 -3.55 1.51 -8.41
CA LEU A 33 -3.08 1.42 -7.03
C LEU A 33 -1.81 0.56 -6.89
N CYS A 34 -1.72 -0.57 -7.61
CA CYS A 34 -0.53 -1.42 -7.62
C CYS A 34 0.66 -0.74 -8.30
N ASP A 35 0.42 -0.05 -9.42
CA ASP A 35 1.46 0.63 -10.19
C ASP A 35 2.05 1.82 -9.40
N GLU A 36 1.21 2.63 -8.76
CA GLU A 36 1.61 3.76 -7.92
C GLU A 36 2.33 3.33 -6.64
N SER A 37 1.85 2.26 -5.97
CA SER A 37 2.46 1.79 -4.72
C SER A 37 3.67 0.88 -4.94
N GLY A 38 3.89 0.39 -6.16
CA GLY A 38 4.91 -0.62 -6.49
C GLY A 38 4.68 -1.98 -5.80
N LEU A 39 3.45 -2.26 -5.37
CA LEU A 39 3.11 -3.50 -4.65
C LEU A 39 2.48 -4.51 -5.61
N ALA A 40 2.80 -5.79 -5.41
CA ALA A 40 2.13 -6.85 -6.13
C ALA A 40 0.66 -6.94 -5.68
N ARG A 41 -0.25 -7.27 -6.60
CA ARG A 41 -1.69 -7.43 -6.31
C ARG A 41 -1.99 -8.47 -5.22
N SER A 42 -1.10 -9.43 -5.00
CA SER A 42 -1.23 -10.48 -3.97
C SER A 42 -0.74 -10.06 -2.58
N THR A 43 -0.28 -8.82 -2.43
CA THR A 43 0.21 -8.24 -1.17
C THR A 43 -0.97 -7.88 -0.28
#